data_AF-A0A660VYB9-F1
#
_entry.id   AF-A0A660VYB9-F1
#
_cell.length_a   1.000
_cell.length_b   1.000
_cell.length_c   1.000
_cell.angle_alpha   90.00
_cell.angle_beta   90.00
_cell.angle_gamma   90.00
#
_symmetry.space_group_name_H-M   'P 1'
#
loop_
_entity.id
_entity.type
_entity.pdbx_description
1 polymer ?
#
loop_
_entity_poly.entity_id
_entity_poly.type
_entity_poly.pdbx_seq_one_letter_code
_entity_poly.pdbx_strand_id
1 'polypeptide(L)' 'KIAAVLDKECVIEGQLRRQVAQNIQRLKKIQCYRGIRHIRGLPVRGQRTRTNARTRKGKKKTVANKKKAGKK' A
#
# COMPACT_ATOMS: atom_id res chain seq x y z
N LYS A 1 -7.22 -27.02 21.77
CA LYS A 1 -5.76 -27.02 22.08
C LYS A 1 -4.93 -26.23 21.06
N ILE A 2 -5.10 -26.44 19.74
CA ILE A 2 -4.31 -25.73 18.70
C ILE A 2 -4.53 -24.21 18.71
N ALA A 3 -5.77 -23.73 18.82
CA ALA A 3 -6.06 -22.28 18.83
C ALA A 3 -5.34 -21.53 19.98
N ALA A 4 -5.30 -22.11 21.18
CA ALA A 4 -4.63 -21.51 22.33
C ALA A 4 -3.10 -21.42 22.19
N VAL A 5 -2.49 -22.31 21.39
CA VAL A 5 -1.06 -22.23 21.05
C VAL A 5 -0.84 -21.12 20.04
N LEU A 6 -1.71 -21.03 19.02
CA LEU A 6 -1.65 -19.99 18.00
C LEU A 6 -1.78 -18.58 18.61
N ASP A 7 -2.69 -18.37 19.55
CA ASP A 7 -2.88 -17.07 20.19
C ASP A 7 -1.70 -16.65 21.09
N LYS A 8 -0.95 -17.62 21.62
CA LYS A 8 0.19 -17.36 22.52
C LYS A 8 1.51 -17.18 21.76
N GLU A 9 1.75 -17.98 20.75
CA GLU A 9 3.04 -18.05 20.08
C GLU A 9 3.09 -17.20 18.80
N CYS A 10 1.93 -16.90 18.20
CA CYS A 10 1.87 -16.17 16.93
C CYS A 10 1.20 -14.81 17.10
N VAL A 11 1.80 -13.80 16.47
CA VAL A 11 1.18 -12.48 16.33
C VAL A 11 0.17 -12.55 15.19
N ILE A 12 -1.11 -12.68 15.55
CA ILE A 12 -2.21 -12.89 14.61
C ILE A 12 -3.09 -11.63 14.47
N GLU A 13 -3.86 -11.58 13.38
CA GLU A 13 -4.97 -10.64 13.13
C GLU A 13 -4.74 -9.21 13.65
N GLY A 14 -5.38 -8.87 14.77
CA GLY A 14 -5.43 -7.51 15.30
C GLY A 14 -4.05 -7.00 15.71
N GLN A 15 -3.27 -7.84 16.39
CA GLN A 15 -1.93 -7.46 16.85
C GLN A 15 -1.00 -7.27 15.65
N LEU A 16 -1.04 -8.18 14.67
CA LEU A 16 -0.24 -8.07 13.45
C LEU A 16 -0.59 -6.82 12.64
N ARG A 17 -1.89 -6.54 12.46
CA ARG A 17 -2.37 -5.34 11.74
C ARG A 17 -1.89 -4.06 12.41
N ARG A 18 -1.95 -3.98 13.76
CA ARG A 18 -1.45 -2.84 14.54
C ARG A 18 0.05 -2.67 14.38
N GLN A 19 0.82 -3.75 14.52
CA GLN A 19 2.28 -3.72 14.37
C GLN A 19 2.71 -3.25 12.98
N VAL A 20 2.06 -3.77 11.92
CA VAL A 20 2.32 -3.33 10.53
C VAL A 20 1.96 -1.86 10.33
N ALA A 21 0.83 -1.40 10.88
CA ALA A 21 0.43 0.00 10.81
C ALA A 21 1.43 0.93 11.52
N GLN A 22 1.90 0.55 12.71
CA GLN A 22 2.93 1.26 13.48
C GLN A 22 4.25 1.31 12.70
N ASN A 23 4.67 0.20 12.09
CA ASN A 23 5.85 0.16 11.24
C ASN A 23 5.77 1.13 10.06
N ILE A 24 4.61 1.20 9.39
CA ILE A 24 4.39 2.16 8.29
C ILE A 24 4.37 3.60 8.80
N GLN A 25 3.70 3.87 9.94
CA GLN A 25 3.69 5.20 10.55
C GLN A 25 5.10 5.67 10.93
N ARG A 26 5.94 4.79 11.47
CA ARG A 26 7.35 5.07 11.78
C ARG A 26 8.10 5.53 10.53
N LEU A 27 7.97 4.81 9.41
CA LEU A 27 8.60 5.18 8.14
C LEU A 27 8.12 6.54 7.62
N LYS A 28 6.82 6.85 7.79
CA LYS A 28 6.26 8.16 7.42
C LYS A 28 6.83 9.28 8.29
N LYS A 29 6.91 9.09 9.62
CA LYS A 29 7.46 10.08 10.56
C LYS A 29 8.93 10.41 10.26
N ILE A 30 9.74 9.40 9.92
CA ILE A 30 11.16 9.57 9.57
C ILE A 30 11.36 10.31 8.24
N GLN A 31 10.34 10.36 7.37
CA GLN A 31 10.42 10.96 6.03
C GLN A 31 11.46 10.31 5.10
N CYS A 32 11.80 9.03 5.31
CA CYS A 32 12.63 8.28 4.37
C CYS A 32 11.89 8.07 3.04
N TYR A 33 12.62 7.74 1.96
CA TYR A 33 12.02 7.54 0.63
C TYR A 33 10.81 6.60 0.65
N ARG A 34 10.91 5.48 1.38
CA ARG A 34 9.79 4.54 1.56
C ARG A 34 8.58 5.21 2.21
N GLY A 35 8.80 5.99 3.27
CA GLY A 35 7.77 6.79 3.95
C GLY A 35 7.06 7.76 3.01
N ILE A 36 7.81 8.55 2.26
CA ILE A 36 7.27 9.50 1.27
C ILE A 36 6.41 8.76 0.22
N ARG A 37 6.85 7.60 -0.25
CA ARG A 37 6.09 6.77 -1.19
C ARG A 37 4.82 6.19 -0.57
N HIS A 38 4.86 5.81 0.71
CA HIS A 38 3.67 5.40 1.47
C HIS A 38 2.67 6.56 1.66
N ILE A 39 3.14 7.80 1.84
CA ILE A 39 2.29 9.00 1.92
C ILE A 39 1.63 9.29 0.57
N ARG A 40 2.41 9.28 -0.51
CA ARG A 40 1.94 9.57 -1.88
C ARG A 40 1.11 8.45 -2.52
N GLY A 41 0.88 7.32 -1.83
CA GLY A 41 0.16 6.18 -2.40
C GLY A 41 0.86 5.56 -3.61
N LEU A 42 2.20 5.54 -3.62
CA LEU A 42 3.01 4.97 -4.70
C LEU A 42 3.66 3.64 -4.30
N PRO A 43 4.04 2.79 -5.27
CA PRO A 43 4.83 1.58 -5.01
C PRO A 43 6.17 1.92 -4.35
N VAL A 44 6.58 1.06 -3.41
CA VAL A 44 7.72 1.29 -2.49
C VAL A 44 8.94 0.46 -2.83
N ARG A 45 8.79 -0.64 -3.59
CA ARG A 45 9.89 -1.59 -3.92
C ARG A 45 10.52 -1.29 -5.29
N GLY A 46 10.62 -0.02 -5.67
CA GLY A 46 11.26 0.38 -6.93
C GLY A 46 10.47 0.12 -8.21
N GLN A 47 9.19 -0.28 -8.14
CA GLN A 47 8.41 -0.54 -9.35
C GLN A 47 8.19 0.73 -10.20
N ARG A 48 8.17 0.56 -11.53
CA ARG A 48 7.88 1.64 -12.49
C ARG A 48 6.45 2.18 -12.30
N THR A 49 6.31 3.49 -12.19
CA THR A 49 5.02 4.15 -11.90
C THR A 49 4.35 4.81 -13.10
N ARG A 50 5.01 4.87 -14.26
CA ARG A 50 4.48 5.51 -15.48
C ARG A 50 3.27 4.76 -16.06
N THR A 51 3.30 3.43 -16.04
CA THR A 51 2.28 2.57 -16.66
C THR A 51 1.49 1.78 -15.62
N ASN A 52 2.10 0.72 -15.06
CA ASN A 52 1.41 -0.32 -14.30
C ASN A 52 1.65 -0.17 -12.78
N ALA A 53 0.83 0.65 -12.12
CA ALA A 53 0.89 0.83 -10.67
C ALA A 53 -0.50 0.92 -10.01
N ARG A 54 -1.51 0.28 -10.62
CA ARG A 54 -2.93 0.48 -10.28
C ARG A 54 -3.34 -0.08 -8.92
N THR A 55 -2.78 -1.21 -8.50
CA THR A 55 -3.01 -1.78 -7.17
C THR A 55 -2.68 -0.79 -6.05
N ARG A 56 -1.67 0.08 -6.25
CA ARG A 56 -1.23 1.05 -5.25
C ARG A 56 -1.78 2.47 -5.49
N LYS A 57 -1.82 2.93 -6.75
CA LYS A 57 -2.34 4.25 -7.13
C LYS A 57 -3.88 4.34 -7.11
N GLY A 58 -4.58 3.21 -7.14
CA GLY A 58 -6.02 3.14 -7.29
C GLY A 58 -6.50 3.21 -8.74
N LYS A 59 -7.84 3.35 -8.90
CA LYS A 59 -8.54 3.40 -10.19
C LYS A 59 -7.98 4.51 -11.10
N LYS A 60 -8.06 4.32 -12.42
CA LYS A 60 -7.52 5.28 -13.39
C LYS A 60 -8.33 6.58 -13.34
N LYS A 61 -7.77 7.61 -12.70
CA LYS A 61 -8.25 8.98 -12.83
C LYS A 61 -7.89 9.48 -14.23
N THR A 62 -8.87 9.55 -15.12
CA THR A 62 -8.73 10.21 -16.43
C THR A 62 -8.90 11.69 -16.22
N VAL A 63 -7.94 12.51 -16.67
CA VAL A 63 -8.15 13.95 -16.75
C VAL A 63 -9.10 14.19 -17.93
N ALA A 64 -10.20 14.91 -17.68
CA ALA A 64 -11.12 15.34 -18.73
C ALA A 64 -10.34 16.21 -19.72
N ASN A 65 -10.19 15.71 -20.95
CA ASN A 65 -9.66 16.33 -22.19
C ASN A 65 -8.90 15.36 -23.10
N LYS A 66 -8.71 14.09 -22.73
CA LYS A 66 -8.43 13.06 -23.72
C LYS A 66 -9.74 12.53 -24.28
N LYS A 67 -10.10 12.95 -25.51
CA LYS A 67 -11.17 12.34 -26.33
C LYS A 67 -11.10 10.82 -26.13
N LYS A 68 -12.21 10.20 -25.71
CA LYS A 68 -12.34 8.75 -25.78
C LYS A 68 -12.14 8.40 -27.26
N ALA A 69 -11.07 7.67 -27.61
CA ALA A 69 -11.03 7.04 -28.92
C ALA A 69 -12.29 6.17 -28.99
N GLY A 70 -13.15 6.46 -29.97
CA GLY A 70 -14.40 5.73 -30.17
C GLY A 70 -14.08 4.24 -30.21
N LYS A 71 -14.84 3.45 -29.46
CA LYS A 71 -14.86 2.00 -29.69
C LYS A 71 -15.49 1.80 -31.07
N LYS A 72 -14.77 1.14 -31.98
CA LYS A 72 -15.42 0.35 -33.03
C LYS A 72 -16.11 -0.84 -32.37
#